data_AF-A2GIZ0-F1
#
_entry.id   AF-A2GIZ0-F1
#
_cell.length_a   1.000
_cell.length_b   1.000
_cell.length_c   1.000
_cell.angle_alpha   90.00
_cell.angle_beta   90.00
_cell.angle_gamma   90.00
#
_symmetry.space_group_name_H-M   'P 1'
#
loop_
_entity.id
_entity.type
_entity.pdbx_description
1 polymer ?
#
loop_
_entity_poly.entity_id
_entity_poly.type
_entity_poly.pdbx_seq_one_letter_code
_entity_poly.pdbx_strand_id
1 'polypeptide(L)'
;MNFQLPSEVILTDAFRLGEGMIFSYDDARKFLLTDNHGKNMVDRLISYLICLKIISPLRPKWSESLLIAVDMYYSSLKYYFKDDYKNALRIVSTKSESIMSVDFPRTLGWFNEMAPTIGAEISKEIDVLEIISRIFAILEREHPELQYTQGFDRYAYSFFAMALSFCQKGSLPIEFGEAITYHLVCNTISLLPMTKLLDDQQKLMEHFDRLDKVLMNYDYQKYKLLTDFNASILFFGVRFEMLLFADEHSFEETLRIWDQIFGRLE
;
A
#
# COMPACT_ATOMS: atom_id res chain seq x y z
N MET A 1 -22.02 -10.91 3.30
CA MET A 1 -21.04 -11.50 2.37
C MET A 1 -20.71 -12.91 2.87
N ASN A 2 -20.98 -13.96 2.09
CA ASN A 2 -20.60 -15.33 2.46
C ASN A 2 -19.24 -15.64 1.85
N PHE A 3 -18.18 -15.14 2.49
CA PHE A 3 -16.82 -15.45 2.08
C PHE A 3 -16.37 -16.78 2.70
N GLN A 4 -15.81 -17.65 1.88
CA GLN A 4 -15.18 -18.89 2.30
C GLN A 4 -13.69 -18.81 2.03
N LEU A 5 -12.86 -19.05 3.05
CA LEU A 5 -11.42 -19.08 2.91
C LEU A 5 -11.01 -20.14 1.87
N PRO A 6 -10.07 -19.82 0.96
CA PRO A 6 -9.52 -20.82 0.05
C PRO A 6 -8.78 -21.91 0.84
N SER A 7 -8.68 -23.10 0.26
CA SER A 7 -7.88 -24.16 0.87
C SER A 7 -6.40 -23.81 0.81
N GLU A 8 -5.61 -24.33 1.75
CA GLU A 8 -4.17 -24.14 1.78
C GLU A 8 -3.48 -24.63 0.49
N VAL A 9 -4.04 -25.66 -0.15
CA VAL A 9 -3.55 -26.21 -1.43
C VAL A 9 -3.67 -25.17 -2.55
N ILE A 10 -4.85 -24.55 -2.71
CA ILE A 10 -5.08 -23.51 -3.72
C ILE A 10 -4.14 -22.33 -3.48
N LEU A 11 -3.98 -21.91 -2.22
CA LEU A 11 -3.10 -20.81 -1.87
C LEU A 11 -1.62 -21.13 -2.15
N THR A 12 -1.20 -22.35 -1.86
CA THR A 12 0.15 -22.83 -2.16
C THR A 12 0.42 -22.84 -3.67
N ASP A 13 -0.57 -23.22 -4.47
CA ASP A 13 -0.47 -23.17 -5.93
C ASP A 13 -0.43 -21.72 -6.45
N ALA A 14 -1.18 -20.81 -5.84
CA ALA A 14 -1.09 -19.38 -6.16
C ALA A 14 0.32 -18.81 -5.89
N PHE A 15 0.98 -19.20 -4.78
CA PHE A 15 2.37 -18.79 -4.53
C PHE A 15 3.37 -19.35 -5.54
N ARG A 16 3.04 -20.44 -6.24
CA ARG A 16 3.89 -21.02 -7.29
C ARG A 16 3.82 -20.27 -8.62
N LEU A 17 2.95 -19.26 -8.74
CA LEU A 17 2.89 -18.37 -9.90
C LEU A 17 4.09 -17.41 -9.99
N GLY A 18 4.83 -17.24 -8.88
CA GLY A 18 6.12 -16.58 -8.89
C GLY A 18 7.21 -17.44 -9.54
N GLU A 19 8.40 -16.87 -9.70
CA GLU A 19 9.57 -17.57 -10.24
C GLU A 19 10.21 -18.53 -9.23
N GLY A 20 9.71 -18.53 -7.98
CA GLY A 20 10.11 -19.47 -6.94
C GLY A 20 11.48 -19.17 -6.34
N MET A 21 11.95 -17.92 -6.45
CA MET A 21 13.27 -17.47 -6.00
C MET A 21 13.32 -17.01 -4.53
N ILE A 22 12.16 -16.86 -3.89
CA ILE A 22 12.06 -16.35 -2.52
C ILE A 22 11.86 -17.53 -1.56
N PHE A 23 12.77 -17.71 -0.60
CA PHE A 23 12.68 -18.75 0.43
C PHE A 23 12.85 -18.21 1.85
N SER A 24 13.41 -17.01 1.97
CA SER A 24 13.75 -16.34 3.21
C SER A 24 13.50 -14.83 3.12
N TYR A 25 13.65 -14.15 4.26
CA TYR A 25 13.65 -12.70 4.32
C TYR A 25 14.76 -12.08 3.46
N ASP A 26 15.97 -12.66 3.50
CA ASP A 26 17.11 -12.15 2.72
C ASP A 26 16.89 -12.29 1.22
N ASP A 27 16.20 -13.35 0.77
CA ASP A 27 15.86 -13.51 -0.64
C ASP A 27 14.83 -12.47 -1.09
N ALA A 28 13.77 -12.26 -0.31
CA ALA A 28 12.78 -11.21 -0.57
C ALA A 28 13.45 -9.84 -0.63
N ARG A 29 14.31 -9.53 0.34
CA ARG A 29 15.09 -8.30 0.38
C ARG A 29 15.97 -8.15 -0.86
N LYS A 30 16.73 -9.19 -1.22
CA LYS A 30 17.61 -9.16 -2.40
C LYS A 30 16.82 -9.00 -3.70
N PHE A 31 15.66 -9.66 -3.82
CA PHE A 31 14.75 -9.52 -4.95
C PHE A 31 14.27 -8.07 -5.09
N LEU A 32 13.82 -7.44 -4.00
CA LEU A 32 13.38 -6.04 -4.00
C LEU A 32 14.54 -5.08 -4.32
N LEU A 33 15.73 -5.33 -3.80
CA LEU A 33 16.89 -4.45 -4.05
C LEU A 33 17.50 -4.59 -5.45
N THR A 34 17.18 -5.67 -6.17
CA THR A 34 17.66 -5.87 -7.54
C THR A 34 17.05 -4.82 -8.47
N ASP A 35 17.88 -4.17 -9.28
CA ASP A 35 17.43 -3.19 -10.26
C ASP A 35 16.99 -3.88 -11.57
N ASN A 36 15.79 -4.44 -11.55
CA ASN A 36 15.15 -5.06 -12.71
C ASN A 36 13.78 -4.43 -12.95
N HIS A 37 13.53 -3.98 -14.18
CA HIS A 37 12.26 -3.43 -14.63
C HIS A 37 11.15 -4.50 -14.74
N GLY A 38 11.52 -5.71 -15.18
CA GLY A 38 10.58 -6.80 -15.45
C GLY A 38 10.35 -7.73 -14.27
N LYS A 39 10.33 -7.23 -13.03
CA LYS A 39 10.10 -8.10 -11.86
C LYS A 39 8.71 -8.74 -11.92
N ASN A 40 8.67 -10.04 -11.63
CA ASN A 40 7.43 -10.77 -11.47
C ASN A 40 6.59 -10.15 -10.32
N MET A 41 5.33 -9.84 -10.62
CA MET A 41 4.44 -9.16 -9.66
C MET A 41 4.03 -10.03 -8.47
N VAL A 42 3.98 -11.36 -8.65
CA VAL A 42 3.70 -12.30 -7.55
C VAL A 42 4.88 -12.33 -6.60
N ASP A 43 6.11 -12.44 -7.10
CA ASP A 43 7.32 -12.40 -6.27
C ASP A 43 7.46 -11.04 -5.55
N ARG A 44 7.10 -9.94 -6.22
CA ARG A 44 7.04 -8.60 -5.60
C ARG A 44 6.01 -8.54 -4.46
N LEU A 45 4.79 -9.02 -4.69
CA LEU A 45 3.75 -9.08 -3.68
C LEU A 45 4.18 -9.91 -2.46
N ILE A 46 4.72 -11.11 -2.70
CA ILE A 46 5.25 -11.99 -1.63
C ILE A 46 6.35 -11.26 -0.85
N SER A 47 7.28 -10.61 -1.56
CA SER A 47 8.36 -9.86 -0.91
C SER A 47 7.84 -8.71 -0.06
N TYR A 48 6.82 -8.00 -0.51
CA TYR A 48 6.17 -6.94 0.28
C TYR A 48 5.51 -7.51 1.53
N LEU A 49 4.76 -8.61 1.41
CA LEU A 49 4.14 -9.28 2.54
C LEU A 49 5.18 -9.73 3.59
N ILE A 50 6.34 -10.19 3.16
CA ILE A 50 7.45 -10.58 4.05
C ILE A 50 8.12 -9.34 4.69
N CYS A 51 8.49 -8.34 3.88
CA CYS A 51 9.22 -7.16 4.37
C CYS A 51 8.38 -6.29 5.30
N LEU A 52 7.07 -6.23 5.06
CA LEU A 52 6.09 -5.56 5.93
C LEU A 52 5.62 -6.45 7.08
N LYS A 53 6.25 -7.62 7.30
CA LYS A 53 6.00 -8.53 8.43
C LYS A 53 4.54 -9.03 8.52
N ILE A 54 3.84 -9.10 7.38
CA ILE A 54 2.45 -9.60 7.27
C ILE A 54 2.43 -11.13 7.24
N ILE A 55 3.38 -11.75 6.55
CA ILE A 55 3.55 -13.21 6.53
C ILE A 55 4.92 -13.62 7.05
N SER A 56 5.04 -14.89 7.48
CA SER A 56 6.32 -15.45 7.89
C SER A 56 7.37 -15.35 6.78
N PRO A 57 8.65 -15.05 7.08
CA PRO A 57 9.72 -15.14 6.08
C PRO A 57 10.02 -16.58 5.67
N LEU A 58 9.52 -17.58 6.40
CA LEU A 58 9.72 -19.00 6.10
C LEU A 58 8.65 -19.50 5.14
N ARG A 59 9.07 -19.90 3.93
CA ARG A 59 8.17 -20.38 2.87
C ARG A 59 7.13 -21.43 3.29
N PRO A 60 7.45 -22.44 4.11
CA PRO A 60 6.45 -23.42 4.56
C PRO A 60 5.29 -22.83 5.38
N LYS A 61 5.44 -21.60 5.91
CA LYS A 61 4.45 -20.93 6.77
C LYS A 61 3.69 -19.81 6.05
N TRP A 62 3.92 -19.58 4.76
CA TRP A 62 3.30 -18.48 4.03
C TRP A 62 1.78 -18.62 3.98
N SER A 63 1.29 -19.80 3.59
CA SER A 63 -0.14 -20.07 3.47
C SER A 63 -0.86 -19.91 4.81
N GLU A 64 -0.33 -20.53 5.87
CA GLU A 64 -0.83 -20.39 7.23
C GLU A 64 -0.88 -18.92 7.68
N SER A 65 0.24 -18.20 7.58
CA SER A 65 0.33 -16.80 8.04
C SER A 65 -0.64 -15.90 7.28
N LEU A 66 -0.76 -16.09 5.97
CA LEU A 66 -1.65 -15.28 5.16
C LEU A 66 -3.11 -15.57 5.44
N LEU A 67 -3.48 -16.85 5.63
CA LEU A 67 -4.85 -17.22 6.02
C LEU A 67 -5.23 -16.60 7.38
N ILE A 68 -4.30 -16.56 8.35
CA ILE A 68 -4.51 -15.88 9.63
C ILE A 68 -4.77 -14.39 9.42
N ALA A 69 -3.91 -13.70 8.67
CA ALA A 69 -4.08 -12.26 8.40
C ALA A 69 -5.44 -12.00 7.72
N VAL A 70 -5.79 -12.80 6.73
CA VAL A 70 -7.05 -12.70 6.01
C VAL A 70 -8.26 -12.93 6.94
N ASP A 71 -8.22 -13.94 7.80
CA ASP A 71 -9.29 -14.23 8.77
C ASP A 71 -9.47 -13.09 9.79
N MET A 72 -8.37 -12.45 10.23
CA MET A 72 -8.42 -11.27 11.09
C MET A 72 -9.20 -10.13 10.42
N TYR A 73 -8.90 -9.83 9.15
CA TYR A 73 -9.62 -8.78 8.42
C TYR A 73 -11.11 -9.11 8.25
N TYR A 74 -11.46 -10.35 7.94
CA TYR A 74 -12.86 -10.76 7.83
C TYR A 74 -13.61 -10.68 9.15
N SER A 75 -12.93 -10.98 10.26
CA SER A 75 -13.50 -10.81 11.60
C SER A 75 -13.87 -9.35 11.84
N SER A 76 -12.99 -8.40 11.49
CA SER A 76 -13.30 -6.96 11.56
C SER A 76 -14.42 -6.55 10.60
N LEU A 77 -14.43 -7.03 9.36
CA LEU A 77 -15.54 -6.81 8.42
C LEU A 77 -16.90 -7.21 9.01
N LYS A 78 -17.00 -8.44 9.54
CA LYS A 78 -18.23 -8.94 10.16
C LYS A 78 -18.60 -8.13 11.40
N TYR A 79 -17.62 -7.74 12.20
CA TYR A 79 -17.84 -6.99 13.42
C TYR A 79 -18.42 -5.59 13.15
N TYR A 80 -17.82 -4.84 12.23
CA TYR A 80 -18.23 -3.45 11.97
C TYR A 80 -19.42 -3.32 11.04
N PHE A 81 -19.51 -4.14 10.00
CA PHE A 81 -20.56 -4.02 8.97
C PHE A 81 -21.75 -4.94 9.21
N LYS A 82 -21.59 -6.00 10.01
CA LYS A 82 -22.60 -7.04 10.24
C LYS A 82 -23.08 -7.63 8.91
N ASP A 83 -24.20 -7.12 8.39
CA ASP A 83 -24.83 -7.55 7.15
C ASP A 83 -24.83 -6.46 6.05
N ASP A 84 -24.51 -5.21 6.37
CA ASP A 84 -24.49 -4.10 5.41
C ASP A 84 -23.05 -3.70 5.06
N TYR A 85 -22.53 -4.35 4.02
CA TYR A 85 -21.20 -4.11 3.46
C TYR A 85 -21.17 -2.97 2.44
N LYS A 86 -22.30 -2.26 2.27
CA LYS A 86 -22.43 -1.13 1.35
C LYS A 86 -22.37 0.17 2.12
N ASN A 87 -21.86 1.23 1.49
CA ASN A 87 -21.67 2.53 2.15
C ASN A 87 -20.75 2.43 3.36
N ALA A 88 -19.64 1.71 3.22
CA ALA A 88 -18.72 1.42 4.32
C ALA A 88 -18.26 2.67 5.09
N LEU A 89 -18.17 3.82 4.44
CA LEU A 89 -17.72 5.07 5.06
C LEU A 89 -18.65 5.61 6.16
N ARG A 90 -19.87 5.10 6.30
CA ARG A 90 -20.79 5.54 7.36
C ARG A 90 -20.30 5.24 8.78
N ILE A 91 -19.34 4.33 8.94
CA ILE A 91 -18.81 3.98 10.26
C ILE A 91 -17.65 4.89 10.71
N VAL A 92 -17.09 5.71 9.82
CA VAL A 92 -16.01 6.65 10.13
C VAL A 92 -16.55 8.03 10.50
N SER A 93 -15.66 8.96 10.86
CA SER A 93 -16.07 10.34 11.16
C SER A 93 -16.62 11.04 9.91
N THR A 94 -17.55 11.99 10.07
CA THR A 94 -18.08 12.79 8.96
C THR A 94 -16.96 13.55 8.21
N LYS A 95 -15.91 13.96 8.92
CA LYS A 95 -14.73 14.57 8.31
C LYS A 95 -14.04 13.57 7.38
N SER A 96 -13.69 12.39 7.87
CA SER A 96 -13.04 11.34 7.09
C SER A 96 -13.89 10.91 5.89
N GLU A 97 -15.19 10.66 6.11
CA GLU A 97 -16.15 10.34 5.04
C GLU A 97 -16.16 11.40 3.95
N SER A 98 -16.18 12.68 4.32
CA SER A 98 -16.21 13.78 3.34
C SER A 98 -14.95 13.86 2.49
N ILE A 99 -13.77 13.56 3.05
CA ILE A 99 -12.50 13.58 2.32
C ILE A 99 -12.41 12.33 1.42
N MET A 100 -12.66 11.14 1.99
CA MET A 100 -12.60 9.86 1.28
C MET A 100 -13.57 9.78 0.11
N SER A 101 -14.81 10.29 0.28
CA SER A 101 -15.83 10.30 -0.78
C SER A 101 -15.48 11.18 -1.99
N VAL A 102 -14.55 12.13 -1.82
CA VAL A 102 -14.01 12.96 -2.91
C VAL A 102 -12.75 12.33 -3.50
N ASP A 103 -11.83 11.88 -2.65
CA ASP A 103 -10.54 11.35 -3.09
C ASP A 103 -10.66 10.03 -3.85
N PHE A 104 -11.44 9.07 -3.32
CA PHE A 104 -11.46 7.72 -3.89
C PHE A 104 -11.97 7.71 -5.35
N PRO A 105 -13.08 8.37 -5.71
CA PRO A 105 -13.53 8.42 -7.10
C PRO A 105 -12.54 9.13 -8.03
N ARG A 106 -11.85 10.16 -7.54
CA ARG A 106 -10.86 10.90 -8.32
C ARG A 106 -9.67 10.01 -8.72
N THR A 107 -9.26 9.12 -7.83
CA THR A 107 -8.14 8.20 -8.04
C THR A 107 -8.50 6.95 -8.83
N LEU A 108 -9.79 6.59 -8.89
CA LEU A 108 -10.24 5.42 -9.61
C LEU A 108 -9.82 5.44 -11.10
N GLY A 109 -9.77 6.62 -11.73
CA GLY A 109 -9.27 6.77 -13.10
C GLY A 109 -7.83 6.27 -13.25
N TRP A 110 -6.96 6.67 -12.33
CA TRP A 110 -5.56 6.21 -12.27
C TRP A 110 -5.46 4.69 -12.03
N PHE A 111 -6.31 4.13 -11.15
CA PHE A 111 -6.40 2.68 -10.96
C PHE A 111 -6.76 1.93 -12.25
N ASN A 112 -7.76 2.43 -12.98
CA ASN A 112 -8.23 1.81 -14.21
C ASN A 112 -7.16 1.79 -15.31
N GLU A 113 -6.25 2.77 -15.31
CA GLU A 113 -5.12 2.82 -16.23
C GLU A 113 -4.00 1.87 -15.80
N MET A 114 -3.67 1.82 -14.51
CA MET A 114 -2.51 1.05 -14.03
C MET A 114 -2.77 -0.45 -13.86
N ALA A 115 -3.95 -0.87 -13.39
CA ALA A 115 -4.19 -2.27 -13.04
C ALA A 115 -4.02 -3.25 -14.22
N PRO A 116 -4.47 -2.92 -15.45
CA PRO A 116 -4.24 -3.77 -16.61
C PRO A 116 -2.76 -3.96 -16.96
N THR A 117 -1.92 -2.95 -16.69
CA THR A 117 -0.47 -3.02 -16.99
C THR A 117 0.28 -4.09 -16.20
N ILE A 118 -0.27 -4.51 -15.06
CA ILE A 118 0.27 -5.61 -14.24
C ILE A 118 -0.56 -6.90 -14.34
N GLY A 119 -1.50 -6.93 -15.28
CA GLY A 119 -2.35 -8.09 -15.55
C GLY A 119 -3.45 -8.30 -14.50
N ALA A 120 -4.00 -7.21 -13.95
CA ALA A 120 -5.26 -7.25 -13.22
C ALA A 120 -6.41 -6.84 -14.15
N GLU A 121 -7.40 -7.70 -14.29
CA GLU A 121 -8.57 -7.46 -15.12
C GLU A 121 -9.71 -6.84 -14.29
N ILE A 122 -10.15 -5.65 -14.66
CA ILE A 122 -11.23 -4.95 -13.95
C ILE A 122 -12.55 -5.34 -14.60
N SER A 123 -13.23 -6.34 -14.04
CA SER A 123 -14.58 -6.71 -14.48
C SER A 123 -15.61 -5.72 -13.92
N LYS A 124 -16.77 -5.59 -14.60
CA LYS A 124 -17.88 -4.74 -14.14
C LYS A 124 -18.50 -5.21 -12.83
N GLU A 125 -18.20 -6.42 -12.38
CA GLU A 125 -18.71 -7.01 -11.14
C GLU A 125 -17.86 -6.58 -9.93
N ILE A 126 -16.67 -6.01 -10.16
CA ILE A 126 -15.77 -5.54 -9.09
C ILE A 126 -16.07 -4.08 -8.78
N ASP A 127 -16.73 -3.84 -7.66
CA ASP A 127 -16.90 -2.49 -7.12
C ASP A 127 -15.64 -2.09 -6.32
N VAL A 128 -14.65 -1.56 -7.04
CA VAL A 128 -13.37 -1.13 -6.48
C VAL A 128 -13.58 -0.03 -5.43
N LEU A 129 -14.51 0.90 -5.66
CA LEU A 129 -14.75 2.00 -4.73
C LEU A 129 -15.26 1.50 -3.38
N GLU A 130 -16.20 0.55 -3.39
CA GLU A 130 -16.70 -0.02 -2.15
C GLU A 130 -15.61 -0.84 -1.43
N ILE A 131 -14.76 -1.57 -2.17
CA ILE A 131 -13.60 -2.29 -1.60
C ILE A 131 -12.64 -1.34 -0.88
N ILE A 132 -12.18 -0.29 -1.57
CA ILE A 132 -11.27 0.70 -0.97
C ILE A 132 -11.94 1.41 0.22
N SER A 133 -13.24 1.69 0.11
CA SER A 133 -14.03 2.27 1.20
C SER A 133 -14.06 1.38 2.44
N ARG A 134 -14.28 0.06 2.28
CA ARG A 134 -14.24 -0.90 3.40
C ARG A 134 -12.86 -0.99 4.05
N ILE A 135 -11.81 -1.02 3.24
CA ILE A 135 -10.42 -1.06 3.72
C ILE A 135 -10.13 0.13 4.64
N PHE A 136 -10.38 1.36 4.18
CA PHE A 136 -10.11 2.54 4.99
C PHE A 136 -11.07 2.71 6.16
N ALA A 137 -12.33 2.32 5.99
CA ALA A 137 -13.30 2.36 7.07
C ALA A 137 -12.92 1.42 8.22
N ILE A 138 -12.42 0.21 7.94
CA ILE A 138 -11.90 -0.68 8.97
C ILE A 138 -10.61 -0.12 9.57
N LEU A 139 -9.68 0.34 8.72
CA LEU A 139 -8.40 0.86 9.16
C LEU A 139 -8.56 1.97 10.21
N GLU A 140 -9.42 2.96 9.93
CA GLU A 140 -9.63 4.08 10.86
C GLU A 140 -10.32 3.65 12.17
N ARG A 141 -11.06 2.52 12.16
CA ARG A 141 -11.78 2.01 13.33
C ARG A 141 -10.92 1.11 14.22
N GLU A 142 -10.05 0.31 13.62
CA GLU A 142 -9.10 -0.55 14.34
C GLU A 142 -7.86 0.24 14.78
N HIS A 143 -7.45 1.23 13.97
CA HIS A 143 -6.25 2.04 14.15
C HIS A 143 -6.56 3.54 14.05
N PRO A 144 -7.20 4.15 15.07
CA PRO A 144 -7.56 5.57 15.05
C PRO A 144 -6.37 6.53 14.93
N GLU A 145 -5.15 6.07 15.20
CA GLU A 145 -3.89 6.78 14.99
C GLU A 145 -3.47 6.85 13.52
N LEU A 146 -3.99 5.95 12.68
CA LEU A 146 -3.72 5.88 11.24
C LEU A 146 -4.85 6.52 10.44
N GLN A 147 -5.32 7.70 10.88
CA GLN A 147 -6.40 8.42 10.19
C GLN A 147 -6.04 8.68 8.74
N TYR A 148 -7.05 8.59 7.89
CA TYR A 148 -6.86 8.87 6.48
C TYR A 148 -6.35 10.30 6.26
N THR A 149 -5.22 10.38 5.58
CA THR A 149 -4.70 11.61 5.02
C THR A 149 -4.82 11.56 3.51
N GLN A 150 -5.15 12.69 2.90
CA GLN A 150 -5.32 12.81 1.45
C GLN A 150 -4.14 12.20 0.69
N GLY A 151 -4.45 11.34 -0.27
CA GLY A 151 -3.47 10.63 -1.09
C GLY A 151 -3.11 9.23 -0.59
N PHE A 152 -3.48 8.84 0.64
CA PHE A 152 -3.25 7.47 1.14
C PHE A 152 -3.96 6.41 0.32
N ASP A 153 -5.01 6.77 -0.39
CA ASP A 153 -5.71 5.92 -1.35
C ASP A 153 -4.79 5.39 -2.46
N ARG A 154 -3.70 6.10 -2.80
CA ARG A 154 -2.65 5.61 -3.72
C ARG A 154 -2.09 4.25 -3.30
N TYR A 155 -1.85 4.04 -2.01
CA TYR A 155 -1.39 2.76 -1.48
C TYR A 155 -2.44 1.66 -1.71
N ALA A 156 -3.68 1.94 -1.34
CA ALA A 156 -4.75 0.97 -1.42
C ALA A 156 -5.03 0.55 -2.87
N TYR A 157 -5.09 1.49 -3.79
CA TYR A 157 -5.27 1.19 -5.21
C TYR A 157 -4.09 0.40 -5.80
N SER A 158 -2.85 0.76 -5.45
CA SER A 158 -1.64 0.07 -5.92
C SER A 158 -1.59 -1.37 -5.44
N PHE A 159 -1.77 -1.56 -4.14
CA PHE A 159 -1.75 -2.88 -3.52
C PHE A 159 -2.94 -3.73 -3.94
N PHE A 160 -4.13 -3.12 -4.12
CA PHE A 160 -5.29 -3.84 -4.63
C PHE A 160 -5.09 -4.30 -6.06
N ALA A 161 -4.46 -3.50 -6.92
CA ALA A 161 -4.15 -3.94 -8.28
C ALA A 161 -3.21 -5.18 -8.26
N MET A 162 -2.18 -5.17 -7.42
CA MET A 162 -1.27 -6.31 -7.25
C MET A 162 -1.99 -7.54 -6.69
N ALA A 163 -2.77 -7.36 -5.63
CA ALA A 163 -3.51 -8.43 -4.96
C ALA A 163 -4.61 -9.02 -5.87
N LEU A 164 -5.29 -8.19 -6.66
CA LEU A 164 -6.29 -8.61 -7.63
C LEU A 164 -5.66 -9.47 -8.73
N SER A 165 -4.53 -9.03 -9.30
CA SER A 165 -3.81 -9.84 -10.30
C SER A 165 -3.39 -11.20 -9.73
N PHE A 166 -2.88 -11.22 -8.49
CA PHE A 166 -2.53 -12.45 -7.80
C PHE A 166 -3.75 -13.37 -7.61
N CYS A 167 -4.87 -12.82 -7.15
CA CYS A 167 -6.09 -13.61 -6.94
C CYS A 167 -6.64 -14.16 -8.25
N GLN A 168 -6.69 -13.37 -9.32
CA GLN A 168 -7.18 -13.81 -10.63
C GLN A 168 -6.34 -14.94 -11.20
N LYS A 169 -5.00 -14.79 -11.19
CA LYS A 169 -4.09 -15.83 -11.68
C LYS A 169 -4.12 -17.09 -10.80
N GLY A 170 -4.28 -16.91 -9.49
CA GLY A 170 -4.36 -17.99 -8.49
C GLY A 170 -5.74 -18.62 -8.33
N SER A 171 -6.75 -18.16 -9.08
CA SER A 171 -8.16 -18.56 -8.89
C SER A 171 -8.64 -18.39 -7.44
N LEU A 172 -8.18 -17.34 -6.76
CA LEU A 172 -8.60 -16.95 -5.41
C LEU A 172 -9.76 -15.96 -5.48
N PRO A 173 -10.64 -15.92 -4.47
CA PRO A 173 -11.72 -14.93 -4.44
C PRO A 173 -11.19 -13.50 -4.32
N ILE A 174 -11.92 -12.53 -4.86
CA ILE A 174 -11.51 -11.11 -4.89
C ILE A 174 -11.41 -10.55 -3.47
N GLU A 175 -12.28 -10.99 -2.57
CA GLU A 175 -12.28 -10.59 -1.19
C GLU A 175 -10.95 -10.95 -0.50
N PHE A 176 -10.28 -12.01 -0.94
CA PHE A 176 -8.97 -12.39 -0.44
C PHE A 176 -7.93 -11.30 -0.79
N GLY A 177 -8.05 -10.72 -1.99
CA GLY A 177 -7.25 -9.58 -2.44
C GLY A 177 -7.54 -8.30 -1.66
N GLU A 178 -8.79 -8.05 -1.29
CA GLU A 178 -9.17 -6.95 -0.40
C GLU A 178 -8.50 -7.09 0.98
N ALA A 179 -8.53 -8.28 1.57
CA ALA A 179 -7.88 -8.56 2.85
C ALA A 179 -6.35 -8.39 2.80
N ILE A 180 -5.70 -8.88 1.74
CA ILE A 180 -4.27 -8.64 1.48
C ILE A 180 -3.97 -7.14 1.43
N THR A 181 -4.81 -6.39 0.71
CA THR A 181 -4.65 -4.95 0.52
C THR A 181 -4.76 -4.21 1.85
N TYR A 182 -5.74 -4.55 2.69
CA TYR A 182 -5.89 -3.96 4.02
C TYR A 182 -4.59 -4.04 4.83
N HIS A 183 -3.98 -5.24 4.91
CA HIS A 183 -2.76 -5.43 5.68
C HIS A 183 -1.58 -4.68 5.08
N LEU A 184 -1.44 -4.67 3.75
CA LEU A 184 -0.39 -3.90 3.08
C LEU A 184 -0.53 -2.40 3.35
N VAL A 185 -1.75 -1.85 3.25
CA VAL A 185 -2.04 -0.43 3.53
C VAL A 185 -1.75 -0.10 4.99
N CYS A 186 -2.28 -0.89 5.93
CA CYS A 186 -2.09 -0.67 7.37
C CYS A 186 -0.61 -0.63 7.74
N ASN A 187 0.14 -1.68 7.36
CA ASN A 187 1.57 -1.76 7.67
C ASN A 187 2.37 -0.66 6.97
N THR A 188 2.06 -0.32 5.71
CA THR A 188 2.75 0.77 5.00
C THR A 188 2.55 2.11 5.70
N ILE A 189 1.31 2.49 6.01
CA ILE A 189 1.01 3.78 6.66
C ILE A 189 1.64 3.84 8.06
N SER A 190 1.61 2.73 8.81
CA SER A 190 2.20 2.66 10.17
C SER A 190 3.72 2.92 10.18
N LEU A 191 4.39 2.68 9.06
CA LEU A 191 5.84 2.86 8.91
C LEU A 191 6.22 4.27 8.43
N LEU A 192 5.27 5.06 7.92
CA LEU A 192 5.56 6.40 7.41
C LEU A 192 5.98 7.33 8.56
N PRO A 193 7.24 7.78 8.64
CA PRO A 193 7.70 8.67 9.72
C PRO A 193 6.93 9.99 9.72
N MET A 194 6.54 10.45 8.53
CA MET A 194 5.82 11.70 8.33
C MET A 194 4.47 11.76 9.06
N THR A 195 3.77 10.63 9.23
CA THR A 195 2.50 10.61 9.98
C THR A 195 2.67 11.13 11.41
N LYS A 196 3.82 10.86 12.03
CA LYS A 196 4.17 11.34 13.38
C LYS A 196 4.72 12.76 13.40
N LEU A 197 5.28 13.22 12.29
CA LEU A 197 5.87 14.56 12.18
C LEU A 197 4.81 15.64 11.91
N LEU A 198 3.69 15.29 11.27
CA LEU A 198 2.62 16.25 10.96
C LEU A 198 1.99 16.88 12.21
N ASP A 199 1.99 16.18 13.33
CA ASP A 199 1.50 16.69 14.61
C ASP A 199 2.52 17.56 15.36
N ASP A 200 3.79 17.58 14.92
CA ASP A 200 4.89 18.32 15.54
C ASP A 200 5.56 19.26 14.52
N GLN A 201 5.00 20.47 14.37
CA GLN A 201 5.47 21.47 13.41
C GLN A 201 6.96 21.79 13.54
N GLN A 202 7.49 21.78 14.77
CA GLN A 202 8.90 22.06 14.99
C GLN A 202 9.76 20.94 14.41
N LYS A 203 9.48 19.67 14.75
CA LYS A 203 10.24 18.54 14.20
C LYS A 203 10.09 18.43 12.68
N LEU A 204 8.92 18.77 12.15
CA LEU A 204 8.69 18.83 10.71
C LEU A 204 9.62 19.85 10.04
N MET A 205 9.67 21.08 10.57
CA MET A 205 10.58 22.11 10.05
C MET A 205 12.05 21.68 10.18
N GLU A 206 12.45 21.15 11.33
CA GLU A 206 13.81 20.64 11.55
C GLU A 206 14.19 19.53 10.57
N HIS A 207 13.24 18.65 10.22
CA HIS A 207 13.46 17.60 9.22
C HIS A 207 13.76 18.19 7.85
N PHE A 208 12.94 19.11 7.37
CA PHE A 208 13.12 19.72 6.05
C PHE A 208 14.31 20.69 5.99
N ASP A 209 14.67 21.35 7.09
CA ASP A 209 15.92 22.12 7.20
C ASP A 209 17.15 21.21 7.00
N ARG A 210 17.10 19.96 7.48
CA ARG A 210 18.18 18.99 7.22
C ARG A 210 18.24 18.60 5.74
N LEU A 211 17.10 18.43 5.08
CA LEU A 211 17.06 18.14 3.65
C LEU A 211 17.57 19.31 2.81
N ASP A 212 17.20 20.55 3.16
CA ASP A 212 17.72 21.75 2.49
C ASP A 212 19.25 21.84 2.63
N LYS A 213 19.81 21.47 3.80
CA LYS A 213 21.27 21.35 3.99
C LYS A 213 21.90 20.25 3.14
N VAL A 214 21.23 19.11 2.98
CA VAL A 214 21.70 18.04 2.08
C VAL A 214 21.75 18.56 0.64
N LEU A 215 20.70 19.24 0.17
CA LEU A 215 20.66 19.83 -1.17
C LEU A 215 21.75 20.91 -1.34
N MET A 216 21.95 21.77 -0.34
CA MET A 216 23.01 22.78 -0.36
C MET A 216 24.40 22.16 -0.56
N ASN A 217 24.67 21.03 0.09
CA ASN A 217 25.95 20.34 0.01
C ASN A 217 26.11 19.53 -1.29
N TYR A 218 25.02 19.00 -1.84
CA TYR A 218 25.05 18.14 -3.03
C TYR A 218 24.96 18.94 -4.34
N ASP A 219 24.08 19.94 -4.39
CA ASP A 219 23.81 20.78 -5.56
C ASP A 219 23.49 22.22 -5.12
N TYR A 220 24.54 22.97 -4.78
CA TYR A 220 24.44 24.35 -4.33
C TYR A 220 23.71 25.26 -5.32
N GLN A 221 23.80 25.00 -6.63
CA GLN A 221 23.13 25.83 -7.64
C GLN A 221 21.60 25.69 -7.54
N LYS A 222 21.08 24.47 -7.39
CA LYS A 222 19.65 24.25 -7.17
C LYS A 222 19.19 24.78 -5.82
N TYR A 223 19.97 24.56 -4.76
CA TYR A 223 19.68 25.13 -3.45
C TYR A 223 19.54 26.64 -3.51
N LYS A 224 20.55 27.33 -4.10
CA LYS A 224 20.54 28.78 -4.25
C LYS A 224 19.32 29.26 -5.03
N LEU A 225 18.98 28.59 -6.13
CA LEU A 225 17.79 28.91 -6.91
C LEU A 225 16.53 28.84 -6.04
N LEU A 226 16.33 27.77 -5.27
CA LEU A 226 15.18 27.67 -4.36
C LEU A 226 15.16 28.81 -3.34
N THR A 227 16.29 29.09 -2.69
CA THR A 227 16.38 30.16 -1.69
C THR A 227 16.16 31.56 -2.28
N ASP A 228 16.62 31.82 -3.50
CA ASP A 228 16.40 33.10 -4.19
C ASP A 228 14.91 33.36 -4.45
N PHE A 229 14.09 32.30 -4.54
CA PHE A 229 12.63 32.36 -4.64
C PHE A 229 11.90 32.17 -3.30
N ASN A 230 12.61 32.21 -2.17
CA ASN A 230 12.08 31.90 -0.83
C ASN A 230 11.37 30.53 -0.78
N ALA A 231 11.85 29.54 -1.54
CA ALA A 231 11.33 28.18 -1.54
C ALA A 231 12.21 27.24 -0.68
N SER A 232 11.56 26.32 0.03
CA SER A 232 12.19 25.23 0.78
C SER A 232 11.66 23.88 0.26
N ILE A 233 12.44 22.81 0.44
CA ILE A 233 11.97 21.44 0.19
C ILE A 233 10.69 21.15 0.97
N LEU A 234 10.48 21.76 2.13
CA LEU A 234 9.23 21.63 2.91
C LEU A 234 7.97 21.83 2.07
N PHE A 235 7.99 22.75 1.10
CA PHE A 235 6.80 23.12 0.33
C PHE A 235 6.30 22.05 -0.64
N PHE A 236 7.14 21.06 -0.97
CA PHE A 236 6.77 19.98 -1.88
C PHE A 236 7.14 18.59 -1.34
N GLY A 237 8.21 18.50 -0.55
CA GLY A 237 8.74 17.25 -0.02
C GLY A 237 7.84 16.57 1.01
N VAL A 238 6.95 17.30 1.69
CA VAL A 238 5.94 16.69 2.58
C VAL A 238 5.10 15.67 1.82
N ARG A 239 4.62 16.03 0.61
CA ARG A 239 3.83 15.11 -0.22
C ARG A 239 4.67 13.93 -0.68
N PHE A 240 5.92 14.17 -1.09
CA PHE A 240 6.83 13.14 -1.56
C PHE A 240 7.03 12.04 -0.51
N GLU A 241 7.32 12.44 0.73
CA GLU A 241 7.53 11.49 1.82
C GLU A 241 6.22 10.88 2.33
N MET A 242 5.10 11.61 2.30
CA MET A 242 3.79 11.09 2.71
C MET A 242 3.21 10.06 1.76
N LEU A 243 3.50 10.19 0.46
CA LEU A 243 2.98 9.31 -0.59
C LEU A 243 4.04 8.37 -1.17
N LEU A 244 5.23 8.33 -0.56
CA LEU A 244 6.40 7.59 -1.05
C LEU A 244 6.58 7.80 -2.57
N PHE A 245 6.50 9.06 -2.98
CA PHE A 245 6.67 9.56 -4.35
C PHE A 245 5.62 9.08 -5.38
N ALA A 246 4.48 8.53 -4.94
CA ALA A 246 3.49 7.93 -5.85
C ALA A 246 2.80 8.93 -6.80
N ASP A 247 2.75 10.22 -6.47
CA ASP A 247 2.15 11.25 -7.35
C ASP A 247 3.16 11.84 -8.35
N GLU A 248 4.45 11.59 -8.14
CA GLU A 248 5.55 12.16 -8.92
C GLU A 248 6.04 11.23 -10.03
N HIS A 249 5.65 9.96 -9.98
CA HIS A 249 6.19 8.90 -10.83
C HIS A 249 5.09 8.07 -11.47
N SER A 250 5.41 7.45 -12.60
CA SER A 250 4.55 6.42 -13.19
C SER A 250 4.38 5.25 -12.21
N PHE A 251 3.33 4.45 -12.39
CA PHE A 251 3.08 3.32 -11.50
C PHE A 251 4.26 2.33 -11.41
N GLU A 252 4.90 2.03 -12.55
CA GLU A 252 6.08 1.13 -12.57
C GLU A 252 7.26 1.72 -11.79
N GLU A 253 7.54 3.01 -11.97
CA GLU A 253 8.59 3.73 -11.25
C GLU A 253 8.28 3.79 -9.74
N THR A 254 7.04 4.06 -9.37
CA THR A 254 6.56 4.04 -7.97
C THR A 254 6.80 2.67 -7.34
N LEU A 255 6.45 1.57 -8.03
CA LEU A 255 6.74 0.23 -7.52
C LEU A 255 8.25 -0.01 -7.36
N ARG A 256 9.10 0.51 -8.25
CA ARG A 256 10.57 0.40 -8.10
C ARG A 256 11.09 1.20 -6.91
N ILE A 257 10.55 2.39 -6.67
CA ILE A 257 10.89 3.20 -5.49
C ILE A 257 10.48 2.43 -4.23
N TRP A 258 9.27 1.87 -4.20
CA TRP A 258 8.77 1.09 -3.06
C TRP A 258 9.56 -0.20 -2.85
N ASP A 259 9.99 -0.88 -3.91
CA ASP A 259 10.91 -2.02 -3.80
C ASP A 259 12.18 -1.61 -3.01
N GLN A 260 12.77 -0.45 -3.35
CA GLN A 260 13.96 0.04 -2.68
C GLN A 260 13.70 0.46 -1.22
N ILE A 261 12.54 1.03 -0.93
CA ILE A 261 12.16 1.41 0.43
C ILE A 261 11.92 0.16 1.27
N PHE A 262 11.05 -0.75 0.82
CA PHE A 262 10.66 -1.94 1.57
C PHE A 262 11.81 -2.95 1.71
N GLY A 263 12.68 -3.06 0.72
CA GLY A 263 13.92 -3.86 0.81
C GLY A 263 14.96 -3.30 1.79
N ARG A 264 14.75 -2.10 2.36
CA ARG A 264 15.63 -1.48 3.36
C ARG A 264 14.97 -1.33 4.73
N LEU A 265 13.77 -1.86 4.93
CA LEU A 265 13.18 -1.97 6.26
C LEU A 265 13.99 -2.98 7.08
N GLU A 266 14.24 -2.70 8.36
CA GLU A 266 14.90 -3.60 9.33
C GLU A 266 13.89 -4.05 10.40
#